data_AF-A0A431HL26-F1
#
_entry.id   AF-A0A431HL26-F1
#
_cell.length_a   1.000
_cell.length_b   1.000
_cell.length_c   1.000
_cell.angle_alpha   90.00
_cell.angle_beta   90.00
_cell.angle_gamma   90.00
#
_symmetry.space_group_name_H-M   'P 1'
#
loop_
_entity.id
_entity.type
_entity.pdbx_description
1 polymer ?
#
loop_
_entity_poly.entity_id
_entity_poly.type
_entity_poly.pdbx_seq_one_letter_code
_entity_poly.pdbx_strand_id
1 'polypeptide(L)'
;MKKILIIADEIKSINISGDSTYLMFLTAHDLGYQIYYTTPDKLFALNNKALAHLSHLKITHGVDKIHSTQEWFTIQQDIRNFDLTELDAIYVRNDPPFNMEYYYLTQILDLCALSGTKVFNHPTLLRNCNEKLTILNFPEFITPTLVSKDKQTILDFINQYDVCVAKPIDLMAGRGVFRISQTEPNKNAILESLTDYYTQTIMVQKFIPEVIHGDKRIFIINGEVISHCLYRIPQNGEIRGNLAVGGRGEVHPLNEDDYRIANTVAKWLKERGVMIAGIDV
;
A
#
# COMPACT_ATOMS: atom_id res chain seq x y z
N MET A 1 22.38 9.81 -18.24
CA MET A 1 22.04 8.85 -17.18
C MET A 1 20.63 9.16 -16.73
N LYS A 2 19.76 8.18 -16.52
CA LYS A 2 18.37 8.44 -16.12
C LYS A 2 18.31 8.82 -14.63
N LYS A 3 17.43 9.75 -14.26
CA LYS A 3 17.20 10.24 -12.90
C LYS A 3 15.91 9.69 -12.34
N ILE A 4 15.98 9.06 -11.19
CA ILE A 4 14.83 8.52 -10.47
C ILE A 4 14.72 9.16 -9.10
N LEU A 5 13.51 9.53 -8.70
CA LEU A 5 13.20 9.92 -7.33
C LEU A 5 12.38 8.83 -6.66
N ILE A 6 12.78 8.45 -5.46
CA ILE A 6 11.97 7.61 -4.56
C ILE A 6 11.53 8.49 -3.39
N ILE A 7 10.22 8.72 -3.30
CA ILE A 7 9.55 9.40 -2.18
C ILE A 7 9.17 8.31 -1.18
N ALA A 8 9.76 8.31 0.01
CA ALA A 8 9.54 7.28 1.01
C ALA A 8 9.55 7.86 2.42
N ASP A 9 9.25 7.01 3.42
CA ASP A 9 9.54 7.31 4.82
C ASP A 9 11.05 7.48 5.05
N GLU A 10 11.42 7.86 6.27
CA GLU A 10 12.82 8.12 6.64
C GLU A 10 13.74 6.98 6.21
N ILE A 11 14.69 7.27 5.32
CA ILE A 11 15.57 6.27 4.69
C ILE A 11 16.35 5.43 5.71
N LYS A 12 16.67 6.02 6.88
CA LYS A 12 17.35 5.34 7.98
C LYS A 12 16.46 4.33 8.72
N SER A 13 15.14 4.43 8.59
CA SER A 13 14.17 3.50 9.19
C SER A 13 13.77 2.34 8.29
N ILE A 14 14.20 2.35 7.02
CA ILE A 14 13.89 1.28 6.07
C ILE A 14 14.45 -0.06 6.58
N ASN A 15 13.58 -1.05 6.72
CA ASN A 15 13.98 -2.38 7.16
C ASN A 15 14.49 -3.21 5.98
N ILE A 16 15.81 -3.33 5.85
CA ILE A 16 16.45 -4.05 4.75
C ILE A 16 16.12 -5.56 4.69
N SER A 17 15.53 -6.12 5.75
CA SER A 17 15.17 -7.54 5.79
C SER A 17 13.90 -7.87 5.01
N GLY A 18 13.05 -6.87 4.71
CA GLY A 18 11.75 -7.14 4.09
C GLY A 18 11.08 -5.95 3.40
N ASP A 19 11.69 -4.76 3.42
CA ASP A 19 11.14 -3.59 2.76
C ASP A 19 11.46 -3.59 1.25
N SER A 20 10.41 -3.65 0.43
CA SER A 20 10.56 -3.61 -1.03
C SER A 20 11.10 -2.26 -1.56
N THR A 21 10.99 -1.17 -0.80
CA THR A 21 11.58 0.13 -1.16
C THR A 21 13.11 0.06 -1.17
N TYR A 22 13.72 -0.70 -0.25
CA TYR A 22 15.15 -0.99 -0.27
C TYR A 22 15.56 -1.71 -1.56
N LEU A 23 14.82 -2.75 -1.95
CA LEU A 23 15.01 -3.46 -3.22
C LEU A 23 14.93 -2.54 -4.44
N MET A 24 14.04 -1.55 -4.43
CA MET A 24 13.94 -0.56 -5.51
C MET A 24 15.20 0.31 -5.60
N PHE A 25 15.78 0.72 -4.47
CA PHE A 25 17.05 1.46 -4.46
C PHE A 25 18.21 0.63 -5.04
N LEU A 26 18.38 -0.62 -4.58
CA LEU A 26 19.42 -1.51 -5.08
C LEU A 26 19.23 -1.80 -6.59
N THR A 27 18.00 -2.05 -7.02
CA THR A 27 17.70 -2.31 -8.44
C THR A 27 17.99 -1.09 -9.31
N ALA A 28 17.64 0.12 -8.84
CA ALA A 28 17.98 1.35 -9.56
C ALA A 28 19.50 1.55 -9.67
N HIS A 29 20.26 1.13 -8.66
CA HIS A 29 21.72 1.17 -8.66
C HIS A 29 22.30 0.21 -9.71
N ASP A 30 21.84 -1.03 -9.74
CA ASP A 30 22.29 -2.04 -10.70
C ASP A 30 21.97 -1.65 -12.15
N LEU A 31 20.86 -0.93 -12.35
CA LEU A 31 20.46 -0.37 -13.64
C LEU A 31 21.17 0.94 -14.00
N GLY A 32 22.04 1.47 -13.13
CA GLY A 32 22.85 2.67 -13.40
C GLY A 32 22.07 3.99 -13.39
N TYR A 33 21.01 4.11 -12.59
CA TYR A 33 20.27 5.36 -12.42
C TYR A 33 21.00 6.35 -11.49
N GLN A 34 20.78 7.64 -11.69
CA GLN A 34 21.00 8.66 -10.66
C GLN A 34 19.83 8.63 -9.69
N ILE A 35 20.13 8.34 -8.42
CA ILE A 35 19.11 8.04 -7.42
C ILE A 35 18.95 9.24 -6.50
N TYR A 36 17.73 9.77 -6.48
CA TYR A 36 17.32 10.82 -5.56
C TYR A 36 16.31 10.25 -4.56
N TYR A 37 16.35 10.79 -3.35
CA TYR A 37 15.45 10.46 -2.26
C TYR A 37 14.87 11.73 -1.65
N THR A 38 13.62 11.64 -1.21
CA THR A 38 13.01 12.63 -0.34
C THR A 38 11.89 12.02 0.49
N THR A 39 11.46 12.75 1.51
CA THR A 39 10.28 12.45 2.33
C THR A 39 9.09 13.32 1.88
N PRO A 40 7.84 12.89 2.07
CA PRO A 40 6.66 13.65 1.65
C PRO A 40 6.63 15.11 2.10
N ASP A 41 7.06 15.40 3.33
CA ASP A 41 7.07 16.75 3.94
C ASP A 41 8.03 17.74 3.26
N LYS A 42 8.95 17.25 2.44
CA LYS A 42 9.91 18.06 1.69
C LYS A 42 9.44 18.43 0.29
N LEU A 43 8.28 17.92 -0.14
CA LEU A 43 7.62 18.33 -1.37
C LEU A 43 6.76 19.56 -1.12
N PHE A 44 6.72 20.46 -2.09
CA PHE A 44 5.86 21.63 -2.05
C PHE A 44 5.54 22.10 -3.46
N ALA A 45 4.45 22.85 -3.61
CA ALA A 45 4.14 23.55 -4.85
C ALA A 45 4.56 25.01 -4.73
N LEU A 46 5.16 25.55 -5.80
CA LEU A 46 5.36 26.98 -5.98
C LEU A 46 4.72 27.39 -7.29
N ASN A 47 3.61 28.13 -7.22
CA ASN A 47 2.74 28.42 -8.35
C ASN A 47 2.27 27.12 -9.04
N ASN A 48 2.65 26.91 -10.31
CA ASN A 48 2.30 25.73 -11.10
C ASN A 48 3.40 24.66 -11.14
N LYS A 49 4.42 24.77 -10.28
CA LYS A 49 5.55 23.83 -10.24
C LYS A 49 5.53 23.00 -8.98
N ALA A 50 5.77 21.69 -9.14
CA ALA A 50 6.07 20.80 -8.03
C ALA A 50 7.58 20.76 -7.80
N LEU A 51 7.98 21.14 -6.59
CA LEU A 51 9.37 21.24 -6.17
C LEU A 51 9.63 20.34 -4.96
N ALA A 52 10.89 20.00 -4.73
CA ALA A 52 11.29 19.28 -3.52
C ALA A 52 12.69 19.63 -3.03
N HIS A 53 12.95 19.33 -1.77
CA HIS A 53 14.31 19.17 -1.26
C HIS A 53 14.72 17.70 -1.39
N LEU A 54 15.80 17.43 -2.13
CA LEU A 54 16.24 16.08 -2.46
C LEU A 54 17.60 15.79 -1.86
N SER A 55 17.86 14.52 -1.56
CA SER A 55 19.22 14.01 -1.33
C SER A 55 19.61 13.12 -2.51
N HIS A 56 20.74 13.43 -3.15
CA HIS A 56 21.35 12.56 -4.14
C HIS A 56 22.13 11.46 -3.42
N LEU A 57 21.77 10.21 -3.70
CA LEU A 57 22.29 9.05 -2.98
C LEU A 57 23.30 8.28 -3.82
N LYS A 58 24.33 7.80 -3.13
CA LYS A 58 25.16 6.70 -3.61
C LYS A 58 24.77 5.44 -2.85
N ILE A 59 24.24 4.46 -3.56
CA ILE A 59 23.99 3.12 -3.02
C ILE A 59 25.32 2.35 -3.03
N THR A 60 25.59 1.59 -1.96
CA THR A 60 26.92 0.99 -1.73
C THR A 60 27.11 -0.37 -2.39
N HIS A 61 26.02 -1.04 -2.79
CA HIS A 61 26.02 -2.37 -3.38
C HIS A 61 24.74 -2.64 -4.19
N GLY A 62 24.74 -3.73 -4.94
CA GLY A 62 23.61 -4.19 -5.75
C GLY A 62 22.72 -5.22 -5.07
N VAL A 63 21.72 -5.70 -5.80
CA VAL A 63 20.78 -6.74 -5.33
C VAL A 63 21.49 -8.06 -5.02
N ASP A 64 22.63 -8.33 -5.66
CA ASP A 64 23.49 -9.50 -5.39
C ASP A 64 23.95 -9.60 -3.93
N LYS A 65 23.95 -8.47 -3.22
CA LYS A 65 24.45 -8.29 -1.86
C LYS A 65 23.38 -7.80 -0.88
N ILE A 66 22.11 -7.98 -1.22
CA ILE A 66 20.95 -7.49 -0.47
C ILE A 66 20.98 -7.76 1.05
N HIS A 67 21.54 -8.90 1.49
CA HIS A 67 21.62 -9.30 2.91
C HIS A 67 23.01 -9.11 3.54
N SER A 68 23.92 -8.39 2.89
CA SER A 68 25.34 -8.39 3.27
C SER A 68 25.78 -7.26 4.20
N THR A 69 25.06 -6.12 4.22
CA THR A 69 25.44 -4.96 5.02
C THR A 69 24.25 -4.08 5.41
N GLN A 70 24.33 -3.48 6.61
CA GLN A 70 23.39 -2.46 7.08
C GLN A 70 23.75 -1.06 6.56
N GLU A 71 25.00 -0.85 6.11
CA GLU A 71 25.43 0.40 5.50
C GLU A 71 25.23 0.34 3.98
N TRP A 72 24.04 0.75 3.55
CA TRP A 72 23.59 0.53 2.16
C TRP A 72 23.53 1.81 1.32
N PHE A 73 23.68 3.00 1.91
CA PHE A 73 23.67 4.28 1.20
C PHE A 73 24.60 5.33 1.83
N THR A 74 25.00 6.31 1.03
CA THR A 74 25.56 7.58 1.50
C THR A 74 24.91 8.76 0.78
N ILE A 75 24.74 9.88 1.49
CA ILE A 75 24.27 11.14 0.89
C ILE A 75 25.48 11.81 0.24
N GLN A 76 25.43 12.00 -1.08
CA GLN A 76 26.48 12.70 -1.81
C GLN A 76 26.26 14.21 -1.79
N GLN A 77 25.01 14.64 -1.90
CA GLN A 77 24.64 16.04 -2.00
C GLN A 77 23.18 16.24 -1.60
N ASP A 78 22.91 17.30 -0.84
CA ASP A 78 21.55 17.81 -0.64
C ASP A 78 21.26 18.94 -1.64
N ILE A 79 20.06 18.92 -2.21
CA ILE A 79 19.62 19.83 -3.27
C ILE A 79 18.31 20.47 -2.82
N ARG A 80 18.22 21.80 -2.92
CA ARG A 80 17.04 22.57 -2.50
C ARG A 80 16.27 23.05 -3.75
N ASN A 81 14.95 23.14 -3.64
CA ASN A 81 14.05 23.66 -4.68
C ASN A 81 14.21 22.97 -6.05
N PHE A 82 14.44 21.66 -6.05
CA PHE A 82 14.61 20.90 -7.29
C PHE A 82 13.27 20.81 -8.03
N ASP A 83 13.26 21.12 -9.33
CA ASP A 83 12.08 20.99 -10.17
C ASP A 83 11.84 19.52 -10.51
N LEU A 84 10.76 18.95 -9.96
CA LEU A 84 10.47 17.52 -10.12
C LEU A 84 10.22 17.12 -11.58
N THR A 85 9.97 18.09 -12.47
CA THR A 85 9.83 17.84 -13.91
C THR A 85 11.14 17.45 -14.60
N GLU A 86 12.29 17.69 -13.96
CA GLU A 86 13.61 17.28 -14.48
C GLU A 86 13.95 15.80 -14.24
N LEU A 87 13.07 15.04 -13.57
CA LEU A 87 13.23 13.62 -13.30
C LEU A 87 12.61 12.77 -14.43
N ASP A 88 13.20 11.61 -14.70
CA ASP A 88 12.63 10.65 -15.66
C ASP A 88 11.48 9.83 -15.03
N ALA A 89 11.57 9.56 -13.72
CA ALA A 89 10.56 8.81 -12.98
C ALA A 89 10.54 9.18 -11.49
N ILE A 90 9.34 9.12 -10.89
CA ILE A 90 9.09 9.31 -9.46
C ILE A 90 8.33 8.09 -8.95
N TYR A 91 8.79 7.47 -7.87
CA TYR A 91 8.11 6.40 -7.16
C TYR A 91 7.58 6.91 -5.83
N VAL A 92 6.27 6.74 -5.60
CA VAL A 92 5.63 7.06 -4.32
C VAL A 92 5.58 5.79 -3.48
N ARG A 93 6.38 5.76 -2.41
CA ARG A 93 6.65 4.57 -1.59
C ARG A 93 6.52 4.82 -0.09
N ASN A 94 6.10 6.02 0.33
CA ASN A 94 5.79 6.27 1.73
C ASN A 94 4.56 5.46 2.16
N ASP A 95 4.59 5.03 3.40
CA ASP A 95 3.54 4.23 4.00
C ASP A 95 2.25 5.05 4.22
N PRO A 96 1.06 4.42 4.16
CA PRO A 96 -0.18 4.98 4.67
C PRO A 96 -0.11 5.39 6.16
N PRO A 97 -1.02 6.26 6.63
CA PRO A 97 -2.43 6.31 6.23
C PRO A 97 -2.70 7.15 4.98
N PHE A 98 -3.79 6.83 4.29
CA PHE A 98 -4.35 7.72 3.28
C PHE A 98 -5.16 8.82 3.98
N ASN A 99 -4.50 9.92 4.32
CA ASN A 99 -5.09 11.10 4.95
C ASN A 99 -5.09 12.31 4.02
N MET A 100 -5.47 13.48 4.52
CA MET A 100 -5.46 14.71 3.72
C MET A 100 -4.06 15.11 3.24
N GLU A 101 -3.02 14.86 4.02
CA GLU A 101 -1.64 15.15 3.59
C GLU A 101 -1.19 14.24 2.45
N TYR A 102 -1.54 12.96 2.48
CA TYR A 102 -1.33 12.05 1.35
C TYR A 102 -2.13 12.52 0.14
N TYR A 103 -3.38 12.96 0.33
CA TYR A 103 -4.20 13.52 -0.75
C TYR A 103 -3.53 14.76 -1.38
N TYR A 104 -3.07 15.72 -0.59
CA TYR A 104 -2.36 16.92 -1.07
C TYR A 104 -1.05 16.57 -1.79
N LEU A 105 -0.29 15.60 -1.27
CA LEU A 105 0.89 15.05 -1.94
C LEU A 105 0.53 14.59 -3.36
N THR A 106 -0.58 13.86 -3.55
CA THR A 106 -0.99 13.43 -4.89
C THR A 106 -1.34 14.60 -5.81
N GLN A 107 -1.90 15.70 -5.28
CA GLN A 107 -2.24 16.88 -6.08
C GLN A 107 -0.99 17.66 -6.50
N ILE A 108 0.03 17.73 -5.64
CA ILE A 108 1.33 18.33 -6.00
C ILE A 108 1.98 17.47 -7.10
N LEU A 109 1.97 16.14 -6.95
CA LEU A 109 2.56 15.24 -7.93
C LEU A 109 1.80 15.21 -9.27
N ASP A 110 0.51 15.56 -9.32
CA ASP A 110 -0.20 15.75 -10.59
C ASP A 110 0.46 16.81 -11.47
N LEU A 111 1.04 17.88 -10.88
CA LEU A 111 1.76 18.92 -11.65
C LEU A 111 2.94 18.31 -12.43
N CYS A 112 3.60 17.29 -11.86
CA CYS A 112 4.67 16.54 -12.52
C CYS A 112 4.10 15.70 -13.67
N ALA A 113 3.03 14.95 -13.40
CA ALA A 113 2.41 14.06 -14.37
C ALA A 113 1.86 14.83 -15.60
N LEU A 114 1.22 15.98 -15.37
CA LEU A 114 0.74 16.88 -16.41
C LEU A 114 1.88 17.46 -17.28
N SER A 115 3.08 17.58 -16.71
CA SER A 115 4.29 18.04 -17.41
C SER A 115 5.04 16.92 -18.14
N GLY A 116 4.54 15.67 -18.08
CA GLY A 116 5.11 14.51 -18.76
C GLY A 116 6.07 13.66 -17.91
N THR A 117 6.36 14.05 -16.67
CA THR A 117 7.17 13.24 -15.75
C THR A 117 6.38 12.02 -15.29
N LYS A 118 7.01 10.84 -15.34
CA LYS A 118 6.33 9.60 -14.97
C LYS A 118 6.29 9.45 -13.45
N VAL A 119 5.09 9.34 -12.90
CA VAL A 119 4.90 9.09 -11.46
C VAL A 119 4.22 7.74 -11.28
N PHE A 120 4.80 6.88 -10.43
CA PHE A 120 4.40 5.50 -10.24
C PHE A 120 4.01 5.23 -8.78
N ASN A 121 2.77 4.82 -8.49
CA ASN A 121 1.60 4.85 -9.39
C ASN A 121 1.18 6.29 -9.71
N HIS A 122 0.37 6.47 -10.76
CA HIS A 122 -0.12 7.80 -11.15
C HIS A 122 -0.87 8.47 -9.97
N PRO A 123 -0.66 9.76 -9.67
CA PRO A 123 -1.18 10.36 -8.44
C PRO A 123 -2.72 10.36 -8.39
N THR A 124 -3.38 10.56 -9.53
CA THR A 124 -4.84 10.39 -9.65
C THR A 124 -5.33 9.01 -9.24
N LEU A 125 -4.58 7.96 -9.56
CA LEU A 125 -4.95 6.60 -9.17
C LEU A 125 -4.74 6.39 -7.68
N LEU A 126 -3.64 6.91 -7.12
CA LEU A 126 -3.37 6.83 -5.69
C LEU A 126 -4.50 7.43 -4.85
N ARG A 127 -5.10 8.55 -5.27
CA ARG A 127 -6.23 9.16 -4.54
C ARG A 127 -7.61 8.59 -4.86
N ASN A 128 -7.81 8.01 -6.05
CA ASN A 128 -9.13 7.50 -6.47
C ASN A 128 -9.31 5.99 -6.24
N CYS A 129 -8.23 5.23 -6.17
CA CYS A 129 -8.25 3.77 -5.96
C CYS A 129 -7.92 3.44 -4.51
N ASN A 130 -8.84 3.73 -3.59
CA ASN A 130 -8.66 3.38 -2.18
C ASN A 130 -8.54 1.86 -2.02
N GLU A 131 -7.53 1.40 -1.28
CA GLU A 131 -7.20 -0.03 -1.13
C GLU A 131 -8.38 -0.90 -0.66
N LYS A 132 -9.27 -0.37 0.17
CA LYS A 132 -10.45 -1.11 0.67
C LYS A 132 -11.66 -0.93 -0.21
N LEU A 133 -11.98 0.29 -0.66
CA LEU A 133 -13.18 0.53 -1.47
C LEU A 133 -13.05 -0.01 -2.91
N THR A 134 -11.83 -0.14 -3.42
CA THR A 134 -11.59 -0.65 -4.78
C THR A 134 -12.16 -2.07 -4.97
N ILE A 135 -12.20 -2.89 -3.91
CA ILE A 135 -12.72 -4.26 -3.98
C ILE A 135 -14.20 -4.33 -4.37
N LEU A 136 -14.96 -3.25 -4.17
CA LEU A 136 -16.39 -3.18 -4.53
C LEU A 136 -16.63 -3.27 -6.05
N ASN A 137 -15.59 -3.12 -6.87
CA ASN A 137 -15.63 -3.35 -8.31
C ASN A 137 -15.60 -4.85 -8.68
N PHE A 138 -15.40 -5.74 -7.69
CA PHE A 138 -15.26 -7.19 -7.88
C PHE A 138 -16.18 -7.95 -6.90
N PRO A 139 -17.51 -7.70 -6.91
CA PRO A 139 -18.44 -8.31 -5.96
C PRO A 139 -18.40 -9.85 -5.97
N GLU A 140 -17.98 -10.47 -7.06
CA GLU A 140 -17.85 -11.92 -7.21
C GLU A 140 -16.64 -12.53 -6.47
N PHE A 141 -15.66 -11.72 -6.04
CA PHE A 141 -14.45 -12.19 -5.35
C PHE A 141 -14.35 -11.74 -3.89
N ILE A 142 -15.37 -11.04 -3.38
CA ILE A 142 -15.38 -10.55 -2.00
C ILE A 142 -16.45 -11.27 -1.17
N THR A 143 -16.16 -11.41 0.12
CA THR A 143 -17.17 -11.76 1.13
C THR A 143 -18.25 -10.66 1.20
N PRO A 144 -19.47 -10.95 1.69
CA PRO A 144 -20.44 -9.89 1.99
C PRO A 144 -19.78 -8.71 2.70
N THR A 145 -19.94 -7.53 2.13
CA THR A 145 -19.21 -6.31 2.52
C THR A 145 -20.18 -5.14 2.61
N LEU A 146 -20.13 -4.44 3.74
CA LEU A 146 -20.81 -3.17 3.98
C LEU A 146 -19.77 -2.06 4.15
N VAL A 147 -20.05 -0.90 3.59
CA VAL A 147 -19.32 0.35 3.84
C VAL A 147 -20.32 1.37 4.35
N SER A 148 -20.20 1.77 5.61
CA SER A 148 -21.15 2.70 6.23
C SER A 148 -20.57 3.34 7.48
N LYS A 149 -21.16 4.47 7.87
CA LYS A 149 -21.05 5.05 9.21
C LYS A 149 -22.36 4.99 9.98
N ASP A 150 -23.46 4.58 9.33
CA ASP A 150 -24.77 4.52 9.97
C ASP A 150 -24.84 3.35 10.96
N LYS A 151 -25.16 3.67 12.21
CA LYS A 151 -25.17 2.72 13.32
C LYS A 151 -26.12 1.55 13.06
N GLN A 152 -27.36 1.84 12.65
CA GLN A 152 -28.38 0.80 12.52
C GLN A 152 -28.02 -0.16 11.38
N THR A 153 -27.60 0.39 10.24
CA THR A 153 -27.14 -0.39 9.08
C THR A 153 -25.98 -1.32 9.45
N ILE A 154 -25.01 -0.84 10.24
CA ILE A 154 -23.88 -1.66 10.71
C ILE A 154 -24.37 -2.80 11.64
N LEU A 155 -25.24 -2.49 12.59
CA LEU A 155 -25.77 -3.49 13.53
C LEU A 155 -26.60 -4.56 12.81
N ASP A 156 -27.44 -4.16 11.86
CA ASP A 156 -28.26 -5.07 11.07
C ASP A 156 -27.40 -6.02 10.24
N PHE A 157 -26.32 -5.50 9.64
CA PHE A 157 -25.36 -6.32 8.91
C PHE A 157 -24.65 -7.34 9.82
N ILE A 158 -24.20 -6.93 11.01
CA ILE A 158 -23.58 -7.85 11.98
C ILE A 158 -24.58 -8.92 12.43
N ASN A 159 -25.83 -8.55 12.68
CA ASN A 159 -26.88 -9.50 13.02
C ASN A 159 -27.15 -10.52 11.90
N GLN A 160 -27.07 -10.09 10.64
CA GLN A 160 -27.28 -10.96 9.48
C GLN A 160 -26.18 -12.02 9.31
N TYR A 161 -24.93 -11.68 9.60
CA TYR A 161 -23.77 -12.56 9.33
C TYR A 161 -23.11 -13.15 10.59
N ASP A 162 -23.63 -12.82 11.77
CA ASP A 162 -23.13 -13.16 13.12
C ASP A 162 -21.70 -12.66 13.37
N VAL A 163 -20.69 -13.27 12.72
CA VAL A 163 -19.28 -12.92 12.89
C VAL A 163 -18.79 -12.10 11.70
N CYS A 164 -18.35 -10.88 12.00
CA CYS A 164 -17.82 -9.92 11.04
C CYS A 164 -16.42 -9.44 11.43
N VAL A 165 -15.77 -8.77 10.48
CA VAL A 165 -14.56 -7.97 10.67
C VAL A 165 -14.90 -6.52 10.35
N ALA A 166 -14.66 -5.62 11.29
CA ALA A 166 -14.80 -4.18 11.12
C ALA A 166 -13.42 -3.53 11.03
N LYS A 167 -13.24 -2.59 10.08
CA LYS A 167 -11.96 -1.90 9.84
C LYS A 167 -12.14 -0.48 9.28
N PRO A 168 -11.30 0.50 9.68
CA PRO A 168 -11.24 1.82 9.06
C PRO A 168 -10.83 1.75 7.60
N ILE A 169 -11.26 2.73 6.80
CA ILE A 169 -11.02 2.75 5.35
C ILE A 169 -9.61 3.28 5.01
N ASP A 170 -9.06 4.14 5.84
CA ASP A 170 -7.85 4.94 5.64
C ASP A 170 -6.58 4.39 6.31
N LEU A 171 -6.72 3.48 7.29
CA LEU A 171 -5.58 2.82 7.96
C LEU A 171 -5.07 1.58 7.22
N MET A 172 -3.85 1.13 7.53
CA MET A 172 -3.24 -0.06 6.93
C MET A 172 -2.62 -1.02 7.97
N ALA A 173 -2.05 -2.13 7.49
CA ALA A 173 -1.25 -3.09 8.26
C ALA A 173 -1.97 -3.66 9.50
N GLY A 174 -3.28 -3.92 9.37
CA GLY A 174 -4.08 -4.50 10.45
C GLY A 174 -4.40 -3.54 11.60
N ARG A 175 -4.02 -2.26 11.51
CA ARG A 175 -4.40 -1.23 12.49
C ARG A 175 -5.91 -0.98 12.41
N GLY A 176 -6.58 -1.06 13.55
CA GLY A 176 -8.03 -0.87 13.65
C GLY A 176 -8.87 -2.03 13.09
N VAL A 177 -8.31 -3.22 12.92
CA VAL A 177 -9.08 -4.38 12.46
C VAL A 177 -9.59 -5.17 13.66
N PHE A 178 -10.92 -5.27 13.79
CA PHE A 178 -11.57 -6.00 14.89
C PHE A 178 -12.49 -7.08 14.36
N ARG A 179 -12.42 -8.27 14.96
CA ARG A 179 -13.45 -9.29 14.83
C ARG A 179 -14.58 -8.96 15.81
N ILE A 180 -15.81 -8.93 15.32
CA ILE A 180 -17.00 -8.59 16.10
C ILE A 180 -18.05 -9.66 15.83
N SER A 181 -18.61 -10.27 16.88
CA SER A 181 -19.77 -11.16 16.76
C SER A 181 -21.06 -10.48 17.21
N GLN A 182 -22.21 -11.09 16.90
CA GLN A 182 -23.50 -10.60 17.40
C GLN A 182 -23.52 -10.54 18.94
N THR A 183 -22.90 -11.53 19.58
CA THR A 183 -22.86 -11.74 21.04
C THR A 183 -21.68 -11.05 21.74
N GLU A 184 -20.84 -10.31 21.02
CA GLU A 184 -19.66 -9.63 21.57
C GLU A 184 -20.08 -8.56 22.59
N PRO A 185 -19.73 -8.70 23.89
CA PRO A 185 -20.11 -7.74 24.92
C PRO A 185 -19.65 -6.32 24.64
N ASN A 186 -18.47 -6.17 24.01
CA ASN A 186 -17.87 -4.86 23.72
C ASN A 186 -18.22 -4.31 22.34
N LYS A 187 -19.16 -4.94 21.60
CA LYS A 187 -19.50 -4.58 20.22
C LYS A 187 -19.74 -3.08 20.03
N ASN A 188 -20.56 -2.47 20.88
CA ASN A 188 -20.91 -1.05 20.76
C ASN A 188 -19.69 -0.14 20.98
N ALA A 189 -18.87 -0.44 22.00
CA ALA A 189 -17.67 0.35 22.30
C ALA A 189 -16.62 0.25 21.18
N ILE A 190 -16.44 -0.96 20.60
CA ILE A 190 -15.57 -1.16 19.44
C ILE A 190 -16.07 -0.33 18.25
N LEU A 191 -17.36 -0.40 17.94
CA LEU A 191 -17.95 0.35 16.83
C LEU A 191 -17.86 1.87 17.05
N GLU A 192 -18.13 2.36 18.25
CA GLU A 192 -17.99 3.79 18.60
C GLU A 192 -16.54 4.25 18.44
N SER A 193 -15.55 3.44 18.86
CA SER A 193 -14.15 3.76 18.67
C SER A 193 -13.73 3.75 17.20
N LEU A 194 -14.20 2.78 16.41
CA LEU A 194 -13.83 2.64 14.99
C LEU A 194 -14.47 3.70 14.09
N THR A 195 -15.67 4.13 14.44
CA THR A 195 -16.45 5.08 13.66
C THR A 195 -16.32 6.51 14.20
N ASP A 196 -15.52 6.73 15.24
CA ASP A 196 -15.47 8.00 15.97
C ASP A 196 -16.90 8.51 16.29
N TYR A 197 -17.62 7.71 17.07
CA TYR A 197 -19.03 7.93 17.41
C TYR A 197 -19.93 8.12 16.17
N TYR A 198 -19.77 7.25 15.16
CA TYR A 198 -20.56 7.20 13.92
C TYR A 198 -20.42 8.43 13.01
N THR A 199 -19.32 9.17 13.15
CA THR A 199 -18.97 10.29 12.26
C THR A 199 -18.08 9.85 11.09
N GLN A 200 -17.35 8.76 11.24
CA GLN A 200 -16.41 8.19 10.27
C GLN A 200 -16.93 6.88 9.65
N THR A 201 -16.63 6.71 8.36
CA THR A 201 -17.06 5.54 7.58
C THR A 201 -16.10 4.38 7.80
N ILE A 202 -16.65 3.20 8.06
CA ILE A 202 -15.89 1.96 8.20
C ILE A 202 -16.32 0.95 7.15
N MET A 203 -15.50 -0.08 6.98
CA MET A 203 -15.85 -1.29 6.25
C MET A 203 -16.14 -2.41 7.24
N VAL A 204 -17.25 -3.13 7.03
CA VAL A 204 -17.64 -4.33 7.78
C VAL A 204 -17.80 -5.48 6.80
N GLN A 205 -17.12 -6.60 7.04
CA GLN A 205 -17.12 -7.76 6.15
C GLN A 205 -17.49 -9.01 6.94
N LYS A 206 -18.24 -9.94 6.33
CA LYS A 206 -18.44 -11.26 6.95
C LYS A 206 -17.07 -11.92 7.15
N PHE A 207 -16.84 -12.47 8.34
CA PHE A 207 -15.59 -13.13 8.70
C PHE A 207 -15.40 -14.45 7.92
N ILE A 208 -14.15 -14.71 7.52
CA ILE A 208 -13.73 -15.92 6.81
C ILE A 208 -12.83 -16.72 7.77
N PRO A 209 -13.34 -17.78 8.43
CA PRO A 209 -12.56 -18.59 9.37
C PRO A 209 -11.28 -19.20 8.77
N GLU A 210 -11.27 -19.45 7.47
CA GLU A 210 -10.18 -20.04 6.70
C GLU A 210 -8.91 -19.16 6.69
N VAL A 211 -8.99 -17.90 7.12
CA VAL A 211 -7.83 -17.00 7.26
C VAL A 211 -6.74 -17.56 8.18
N ILE A 212 -7.07 -18.54 9.04
CA ILE A 212 -6.10 -19.31 9.83
C ILE A 212 -5.06 -20.03 8.97
N HIS A 213 -5.38 -20.33 7.71
CA HIS A 213 -4.48 -20.95 6.74
C HIS A 213 -3.56 -19.94 6.07
N GLY A 214 -3.75 -18.64 6.34
CA GLY A 214 -2.95 -17.56 5.80
C GLY A 214 -3.71 -16.69 4.81
N ASP A 215 -3.15 -15.50 4.61
CA ASP A 215 -3.60 -14.50 3.65
C ASP A 215 -2.54 -14.40 2.54
N LYS A 216 -2.95 -14.55 1.27
CA LYS A 216 -2.02 -14.56 0.13
C LYS A 216 -1.84 -13.16 -0.43
N ARG A 217 -0.60 -12.70 -0.49
CA ARG A 217 -0.20 -11.50 -1.25
C ARG A 217 0.22 -11.89 -2.67
N ILE A 218 -0.53 -11.46 -3.67
CA ILE A 218 -0.20 -11.63 -5.10
C ILE A 218 0.22 -10.27 -5.66
N PHE A 219 1.35 -10.23 -6.38
CA PHE A 219 1.82 -9.00 -7.05
C PHE A 219 1.37 -8.96 -8.51
N ILE A 220 0.97 -7.77 -8.95
CA ILE A 220 0.63 -7.47 -10.33
C ILE A 220 1.48 -6.27 -10.77
N ILE A 221 2.27 -6.45 -11.83
CA ILE A 221 3.17 -5.44 -12.38
C ILE A 221 2.74 -5.13 -13.82
N ASN A 222 2.28 -3.91 -14.08
CA ASN A 222 1.82 -3.46 -15.40
C ASN A 222 0.74 -4.39 -16.03
N GLY A 223 -0.12 -4.95 -15.18
CA GLY A 223 -1.13 -5.92 -15.58
C GLY A 223 -0.63 -7.35 -15.80
N GLU A 224 0.64 -7.63 -15.50
CA GLU A 224 1.19 -9.00 -15.49
C GLU A 224 1.13 -9.56 -14.07
N VAL A 225 0.50 -10.72 -13.92
CA VAL A 225 0.39 -11.45 -12.65
C VAL A 225 1.69 -12.19 -12.39
N ILE A 226 2.33 -11.94 -11.24
CA ILE A 226 3.51 -12.70 -10.82
C ILE A 226 3.08 -14.12 -10.44
N SER A 227 3.82 -15.13 -10.93
CA SER A 227 3.46 -16.55 -10.83
C SER A 227 3.52 -17.15 -9.42
N HIS A 228 3.93 -16.35 -8.43
CA HIS A 228 4.04 -16.75 -7.03
C HIS A 228 3.35 -15.73 -6.12
N CYS A 229 2.77 -16.22 -5.04
CA CYS A 229 2.27 -15.41 -3.93
C CYS A 229 3.15 -15.58 -2.71
N LEU A 230 3.01 -14.62 -1.79
CA LEU A 230 3.51 -14.74 -0.44
C LEU A 230 2.33 -15.06 0.48
N TYR A 231 2.30 -16.27 1.02
CA TYR A 231 1.41 -16.64 2.12
C TYR A 231 1.88 -15.96 3.39
N ARG A 232 0.95 -15.29 4.06
CA ARG A 232 1.17 -14.58 5.32
C ARG A 232 0.36 -15.31 6.39
N ILE A 233 1.00 -16.25 7.07
CA ILE A 233 0.33 -17.18 8.00
C ILE A 233 0.33 -16.55 9.40
N PRO A 234 -0.84 -16.39 10.04
CA PRO A 234 -0.92 -15.93 11.42
C PRO A 234 -0.13 -16.82 12.38
N GLN A 235 0.48 -16.24 13.41
CA GLN A 235 1.16 -16.97 14.47
C GLN A 235 0.49 -16.73 15.83
N ASN A 236 0.73 -17.65 16.78
CA ASN A 236 0.39 -17.48 18.21
C ASN A 236 -1.09 -17.20 18.53
N GLY A 237 -2.03 -17.72 17.73
CA GLY A 237 -3.47 -17.54 17.97
C GLY A 237 -4.02 -16.17 17.52
N GLU A 238 -3.21 -15.35 16.87
CA GLU A 238 -3.68 -14.14 16.18
C GLU A 238 -4.50 -14.49 14.94
N ILE A 239 -5.46 -13.62 14.60
CA ILE A 239 -6.24 -13.73 13.36
C ILE A 239 -5.49 -13.07 12.18
N ARG A 240 -4.51 -12.21 12.48
CA ARG A 240 -3.82 -11.37 11.50
C ARG A 240 -2.58 -12.08 10.97
N GLY A 241 -2.51 -12.24 9.65
CA GLY A 241 -1.36 -12.85 8.97
C GLY A 241 -0.24 -11.87 8.60
N ASN A 242 -0.46 -10.55 8.63
CA ASN A 242 0.49 -9.57 8.08
C ASN A 242 1.90 -9.73 8.68
N LEU A 243 2.94 -9.68 7.83
CA LEU A 243 4.34 -9.76 8.27
C LEU A 243 4.70 -8.68 9.29
N ALA A 244 4.09 -7.49 9.15
CA ALA A 244 4.29 -6.36 10.07
C ALA A 244 3.89 -6.67 11.53
N VAL A 245 3.06 -7.69 11.78
CA VAL A 245 2.63 -8.12 13.12
C VAL A 245 3.20 -9.50 13.51
N GLY A 246 4.22 -9.99 12.80
CA GLY A 246 4.92 -11.25 13.13
C GLY A 246 4.39 -12.50 12.43
N GLY A 247 3.57 -12.36 11.38
CA GLY A 247 3.17 -13.51 10.55
C GLY A 247 4.37 -14.15 9.83
N ARG A 248 4.26 -15.46 9.53
CA ARG A 248 5.28 -16.19 8.77
C ARG A 248 5.01 -16.05 7.27
N GLY A 249 6.03 -15.64 6.52
CA GLY A 249 6.01 -15.56 5.07
C GLY A 249 6.44 -16.87 4.41
N GLU A 250 5.62 -17.43 3.52
CA GLU A 250 6.00 -18.56 2.66
C GLU A 250 5.70 -18.24 1.20
N VAL A 251 6.64 -18.53 0.30
CA VAL A 251 6.44 -18.32 -1.14
C VAL A 251 5.86 -19.57 -1.76
N HIS A 252 4.75 -19.43 -2.47
CA HIS A 252 4.05 -20.53 -3.14
C HIS A 252 3.68 -20.15 -4.57
N PRO A 253 3.66 -21.11 -5.51
CA PRO A 253 3.13 -20.85 -6.85
C PRO A 253 1.62 -20.58 -6.78
N LEU A 254 1.12 -19.74 -7.70
CA LEU A 254 -0.33 -19.50 -7.83
C LEU A 254 -1.06 -20.74 -8.35
N ASN A 255 -2.25 -21.01 -7.80
CA ASN A 255 -3.16 -22.03 -8.32
C ASN A 255 -4.15 -21.45 -9.36
N GLU A 256 -5.03 -22.29 -9.89
CA GLU A 256 -6.00 -21.88 -10.93
C GLU A 256 -6.95 -20.77 -10.46
N ASP A 257 -7.43 -20.83 -9.21
CA ASP A 257 -8.30 -19.81 -8.62
C ASP A 257 -7.56 -18.49 -8.37
N ASP A 258 -6.31 -18.55 -7.92
CA ASP A 258 -5.44 -17.39 -7.77
C ASP A 258 -5.27 -16.67 -9.11
N TYR A 259 -4.96 -17.41 -10.17
CA TYR A 259 -4.85 -16.84 -11.51
C TYR A 259 -6.19 -16.25 -11.98
N ARG A 260 -7.32 -16.91 -11.71
CA ARG A 260 -8.65 -16.42 -12.10
C ARG A 260 -8.95 -15.06 -11.47
N ILE A 261 -8.72 -14.92 -10.17
CA ILE A 261 -8.91 -13.65 -9.45
C ILE A 261 -7.89 -12.62 -9.94
N ALA A 262 -6.60 -12.96 -9.90
CA ALA A 262 -5.51 -12.03 -10.20
C ALA A 262 -5.55 -11.51 -11.64
N ASN A 263 -5.88 -12.36 -12.63
CA ASN A 263 -5.99 -11.91 -14.02
C ASN A 263 -7.18 -10.96 -14.24
N THR A 264 -8.29 -11.18 -13.54
CA THR A 264 -9.46 -10.28 -13.63
C THR A 264 -9.12 -8.91 -13.07
N VAL A 265 -8.47 -8.87 -11.90
CA VAL A 265 -8.01 -7.62 -11.28
C VAL A 265 -6.90 -6.97 -12.11
N ALA A 266 -5.97 -7.75 -12.66
CA ALA A 266 -4.87 -7.25 -13.49
C ALA A 266 -5.34 -6.52 -14.74
N LYS A 267 -6.39 -7.05 -15.40
CA LYS A 267 -7.02 -6.37 -16.54
C LYS A 267 -7.59 -5.01 -16.13
N TRP A 268 -8.36 -4.97 -15.04
CA TRP A 268 -8.96 -3.74 -14.52
C TRP A 268 -7.92 -2.68 -14.12
N LEU A 269 -6.83 -3.12 -13.50
CA LEU A 269 -5.69 -2.29 -13.10
C LEU A 269 -4.96 -1.70 -14.31
N LYS A 270 -4.71 -2.54 -15.33
CA LYS A 270 -4.03 -2.13 -16.57
C LYS A 270 -4.84 -1.09 -17.35
N GLU A 271 -6.15 -1.27 -17.47
CA GLU A 271 -7.06 -0.30 -18.11
C GLU A 271 -7.03 1.07 -17.42
N ARG A 272 -6.71 1.11 -16.12
CA ARG A 272 -6.59 2.35 -15.35
C ARG A 272 -5.16 2.87 -15.24
N GLY A 273 -4.17 2.15 -15.77
CA GLY A 273 -2.76 2.54 -15.71
C GLY A 273 -2.12 2.36 -14.33
N VAL A 274 -2.63 1.45 -13.49
CA VAL A 274 -1.94 1.07 -12.26
C VAL A 274 -0.73 0.22 -12.62
N MET A 275 0.46 0.70 -12.26
CA MET A 275 1.74 0.08 -12.63
C MET A 275 2.14 -1.03 -11.66
N ILE A 276 1.94 -0.83 -10.36
CA ILE A 276 2.33 -1.81 -9.33
C ILE A 276 1.16 -1.94 -8.35
N ALA A 277 0.70 -3.17 -8.13
CA ALA A 277 -0.30 -3.49 -7.13
C ALA A 277 0.05 -4.78 -6.39
N GLY A 278 -0.30 -4.84 -5.11
CA GLY A 278 -0.40 -6.08 -4.35
C GLY A 278 -1.86 -6.32 -4.01
N ILE A 279 -2.40 -7.48 -4.35
CA ILE A 279 -3.75 -7.90 -3.96
C ILE A 279 -3.67 -8.95 -2.86
N ASP A 280 -4.66 -8.94 -1.97
CA ASP A 280 -4.80 -9.87 -0.86
C ASP A 280 -5.97 -10.82 -1.17
N VAL A 281 -5.70 -12.14 -1.12
CA VAL A 281 -6.65 -13.21 -1.47
C VAL A 281 -6.72 -14.24 -0.34
#